data_AF-A0A453GR65-F1
#
_entry.id   AF-A0A453GR65-F1
#
_cell.length_a   1.000
_cell.length_b   1.000
_cell.length_c   1.000
_cell.angle_alpha   90.00
_cell.angle_beta   90.00
_cell.angle_gamma   90.00
#
_symmetry.space_group_name_H-M   'P 1'
#
loop_
_entity.id
_entity.type
_entity.pdbx_description
1 polymer ?
#
loop_
_entity_poly.entity_id
_entity_poly.type
_entity_poly.pdbx_seq_one_letter_code
_entity_poly.pdbx_strand_id
1 'polypeptide(L)'
;MACCAAVVAVVLAAAVAGAPVEGLGVNWGTLATRRLPPKVMAQLLKDNGFKKVKIFDADETTMMGLAGTGIETMIAVPNDMLATVAADYRRAKEWVKMNVTKYDYHGGVNIK
;
A
#
# COMPACT_ATOMS: atom_id res chain seq x y z
N MET A 1 -36.79 -10.38 -31.50
CA MET A 1 -36.24 -11.30 -30.46
C MET A 1 -34.83 -10.93 -30.02
N ALA A 2 -33.88 -10.68 -30.92
CA ALA A 2 -32.48 -10.33 -30.55
C ALA A 2 -32.32 -9.03 -29.73
N CYS A 3 -33.15 -8.02 -30.00
CA CYS A 3 -33.10 -6.74 -29.29
C CYS A 3 -33.44 -6.88 -27.79
N CYS A 4 -34.47 -7.66 -27.45
CA CYS A 4 -34.84 -7.91 -26.05
C CYS A 4 -33.74 -8.67 -25.29
N ALA A 5 -33.09 -9.63 -25.94
CA ALA A 5 -31.98 -10.38 -25.33
C ALA A 5 -30.78 -9.49 -25.04
N ALA A 6 -30.45 -8.55 -25.93
CA ALA A 6 -29.37 -7.58 -25.72
C ALA A 6 -29.68 -6.62 -24.57
N VAL A 7 -30.91 -6.12 -24.47
CA VAL A 7 -31.33 -5.22 -23.37
C VAL A 7 -31.25 -5.95 -22.03
N VAL A 8 -31.74 -7.19 -21.96
CA VAL A 8 -31.68 -8.02 -20.75
C VAL A 8 -30.21 -8.30 -20.34
N ALA A 9 -29.33 -8.59 -21.30
CA ALA A 9 -27.91 -8.80 -21.03
C ALA A 9 -27.20 -7.56 -20.49
N VAL A 10 -27.50 -6.37 -21.03
CA VAL A 10 -26.95 -5.10 -20.55
C VAL A 10 -27.44 -4.75 -19.15
N VAL A 11 -28.74 -4.94 -18.88
CA VAL A 11 -29.33 -4.71 -17.54
C VAL A 11 -28.75 -5.67 -16.51
N LEU A 12 -28.57 -6.95 -16.87
CA LEU A 12 -27.89 -7.93 -16.04
C LEU A 12 -26.44 -7.52 -15.77
N ALA A 13 -25.66 -7.18 -16.80
CA ALA A 13 -24.27 -6.76 -16.66
C ALA A 13 -24.12 -5.53 -15.74
N ALA A 14 -25.03 -4.56 -15.85
CA ALA A 14 -25.08 -3.41 -14.96
C ALA A 14 -25.49 -3.77 -13.52
N ALA A 15 -26.40 -4.73 -13.34
CA ALA A 15 -26.84 -5.19 -12.03
C ALA A 15 -25.79 -6.03 -11.27
N VAL A 16 -24.88 -6.73 -11.98
CA VAL A 16 -23.73 -7.42 -11.38
C VAL A 16 -22.50 -6.53 -11.21
N ALA A 17 -22.43 -5.38 -11.89
CA ALA A 17 -21.34 -4.43 -11.74
C ALA A 17 -21.51 -3.61 -10.44
N GLY A 18 -21.09 -4.17 -9.31
CA GLY A 18 -20.91 -3.41 -8.08
C GLY A 18 -19.98 -2.22 -8.33
N ALA A 19 -20.32 -1.04 -7.78
CA ALA A 19 -19.45 0.13 -7.88
C ALA A 19 -18.06 -0.19 -7.30
N PRO A 20 -16.97 0.23 -7.96
CA PRO A 20 -15.63 0.04 -7.41
C PRO A 20 -15.55 0.76 -6.06
N VAL A 21 -15.10 0.05 -5.02
CA VAL A 21 -14.82 0.67 -3.72
C VAL A 21 -13.55 1.50 -3.85
N GLU A 22 -13.67 2.81 -3.71
CA GLU A 22 -12.53 3.69 -3.58
C GLU A 22 -11.98 3.65 -2.15
N GLY A 23 -10.66 3.61 -2.01
CA GLY A 23 -10.00 3.68 -0.70
C GLY A 23 -9.81 2.34 0.02
N LEU A 24 -10.16 1.20 -0.58
CA LEU A 24 -9.80 -0.10 -0.02
C LEU A 24 -8.26 -0.26 0.05
N GLY A 25 -7.79 -0.66 1.22
CA GLY A 25 -6.37 -0.93 1.48
C GLY A 25 -6.18 -2.11 2.42
N VAL A 26 -4.93 -2.51 2.60
CA VAL A 26 -4.56 -3.65 3.43
C VAL A 26 -3.41 -3.30 4.39
N ASN A 27 -3.39 -3.96 5.55
CA ASN A 27 -2.27 -3.89 6.47
C ASN A 27 -1.26 -4.98 6.12
N TRP A 28 0.00 -4.61 5.85
CA TRP A 28 1.09 -5.56 5.68
C TRP A 28 1.83 -5.71 7.02
N GLY A 29 1.44 -6.73 7.78
CA GLY A 29 2.14 -7.12 9.00
C GLY A 29 3.38 -7.97 8.70
N THR A 30 4.48 -7.70 9.39
CA THR A 30 5.72 -8.45 9.23
C THR A 30 5.89 -9.52 10.31
N LEU A 31 5.16 -9.50 11.42
CA LEU A 31 5.27 -10.49 12.50
C LEU A 31 4.69 -11.86 12.10
N ALA A 32 5.47 -12.64 11.35
CA ALA A 32 5.13 -13.99 10.89
C ALA A 32 6.35 -14.92 10.92
N THR A 33 6.14 -16.20 11.20
CA THR A 33 7.19 -17.24 11.22
C THR A 33 7.71 -17.58 9.82
N ARG A 34 6.88 -17.38 8.79
CA ARG A 34 7.24 -17.59 7.38
C ARG A 34 6.79 -16.38 6.57
N ARG A 35 7.73 -15.50 6.25
CA ARG A 35 7.48 -14.30 5.44
C ARG A 35 7.71 -14.61 3.96
N LEU A 36 6.84 -14.13 3.10
CA LEU A 36 7.14 -14.05 1.68
C LEU A 36 8.23 -12.99 1.45
N PRO A 37 9.09 -13.15 0.43
CA PRO A 37 10.01 -12.08 0.04
C PRO A 37 9.24 -10.79 -0.27
N PRO A 38 9.70 -9.59 0.14
CA PRO A 38 8.94 -8.36 -0.01
C PRO A 38 8.47 -8.05 -1.42
N LYS A 39 9.30 -8.32 -2.44
CA LYS A 39 8.90 -8.15 -3.86
C LYS A 39 7.75 -9.08 -4.26
N VAL A 40 7.75 -10.32 -3.75
CA VAL A 40 6.66 -11.28 -4.02
C VAL A 40 5.38 -10.83 -3.34
N MET A 41 5.46 -10.35 -2.10
CA MET A 41 4.31 -9.80 -1.39
C MET A 41 3.75 -8.56 -2.09
N ALA A 42 4.61 -7.63 -2.52
CA ALA A 42 4.20 -6.44 -3.24
C ALA A 42 3.54 -6.78 -4.59
N GLN A 43 4.09 -7.76 -5.32
CA GLN A 43 3.47 -8.25 -6.56
C GLN A 43 2.11 -8.91 -6.28
N LEU A 44 1.99 -9.72 -5.22
CA LEU A 44 0.73 -10.31 -4.80
C LEU A 44 -0.34 -9.22 -4.53
N LEU A 45 0.04 -8.13 -3.85
CA LEU A 45 -0.87 -7.00 -3.62
C LEU A 45 -1.34 -6.37 -4.93
N LYS A 46 -0.43 -6.13 -5.88
CA LYS A 46 -0.76 -5.60 -7.21
C LYS A 46 -1.70 -6.53 -7.98
N ASP A 47 -1.39 -7.82 -8.01
CA ASP A 47 -2.14 -8.83 -8.75
C ASP A 47 -3.58 -8.98 -8.20
N ASN A 48 -3.78 -8.70 -6.92
CA ASN A 48 -5.09 -8.70 -6.26
C ASN A 48 -5.78 -7.31 -6.26
N GLY A 49 -5.24 -6.32 -6.97
CA GLY A 49 -5.88 -5.02 -7.15
C GLY A 49 -5.79 -4.08 -5.94
N PHE A 50 -4.95 -4.37 -4.94
CA PHE A 50 -4.73 -3.44 -3.82
C PHE A 50 -3.95 -2.22 -4.29
N LYS A 51 -4.52 -1.03 -4.05
CA LYS A 51 -3.91 0.26 -4.39
C LYS A 51 -3.29 0.97 -3.19
N LYS A 52 -3.63 0.54 -1.97
CA LYS A 52 -3.20 1.15 -0.72
C LYS A 52 -2.70 0.09 0.26
N VAL A 53 -1.59 0.37 0.93
CA VAL A 53 -1.02 -0.50 1.96
C VAL A 53 -0.59 0.33 3.17
N LYS A 54 -0.78 -0.23 4.37
CA LYS A 54 -0.18 0.28 5.60
C LYS A 54 0.91 -0.67 6.09
N ILE A 55 2.08 -0.12 6.38
CA ILE A 55 3.19 -0.79 7.05
C ILE A 55 3.41 -0.16 8.44
N PHE A 56 3.87 -0.97 9.38
CA PHE A 56 3.97 -0.58 10.81
C PHE A 56 5.37 -0.13 11.22
N ASP A 57 6.32 -0.25 10.32
CA ASP A 57 7.70 0.20 10.42
C ASP A 57 8.18 0.66 9.04
N ALA A 58 9.39 1.21 8.97
CA ALA A 58 10.04 1.60 7.72
C ALA A 58 11.18 0.63 7.37
N ASP A 59 10.93 -0.67 7.54
CA ASP A 59 11.90 -1.72 7.19
C ASP A 59 12.37 -1.58 5.73
N GLU A 60 13.68 -1.52 5.54
CA GLU A 60 14.28 -1.25 4.22
C GLU A 60 13.90 -2.32 3.20
N THR A 61 13.77 -3.60 3.60
CA THR A 61 13.43 -4.67 2.67
C THR A 61 11.99 -4.54 2.16
N THR A 62 11.09 -4.12 3.05
CA THR A 62 9.67 -3.85 2.74
C THR A 62 9.54 -2.62 1.84
N MET A 63 10.23 -1.54 2.17
CA MET A 63 10.28 -0.32 1.36
C MET A 63 10.82 -0.58 -0.05
N MET A 64 11.90 -1.36 -0.17
CA MET A 64 12.45 -1.77 -1.47
C MET A 64 11.54 -2.74 -2.24
N GLY A 65 10.71 -3.52 -1.56
CA GLY A 65 9.66 -4.32 -2.19
C GLY A 65 8.56 -3.46 -2.80
N LEU A 66 8.22 -2.34 -2.16
CA LEU A 66 7.17 -1.41 -2.60
C LEU A 66 7.64 -0.39 -3.64
N ALA A 67 8.95 -0.15 -3.74
CA ALA A 67 9.51 0.80 -4.70
C ALA A 67 9.12 0.42 -6.15
N GLY A 68 8.64 1.41 -6.90
CA GLY A 68 8.23 1.24 -8.30
C GLY A 68 6.91 0.49 -8.50
N THR A 69 6.22 0.09 -7.42
CA THR A 69 4.93 -0.61 -7.54
C THR A 69 3.76 0.32 -7.85
N GLY A 70 3.86 1.58 -7.43
CA GLY A 70 2.78 2.57 -7.47
C GLY A 70 1.76 2.48 -6.33
N ILE A 71 1.85 1.46 -5.46
CA ILE A 71 0.93 1.28 -4.33
C ILE A 71 1.12 2.44 -3.34
N GLU A 72 0.03 3.15 -3.02
CA GLU A 72 0.02 4.19 -1.98
C GLU A 72 0.34 3.55 -0.64
N THR A 73 1.39 4.05 0.01
CA THR A 73 1.95 3.44 1.22
C THR A 73 1.84 4.42 2.39
N MET A 74 1.10 4.01 3.41
CA MET A 74 1.12 4.65 4.72
C MET A 74 2.19 3.98 5.59
N ILE A 75 3.09 4.80 6.14
CA ILE A 75 4.19 4.34 7.01
C ILE A 75 3.93 4.81 8.43
N ALA A 76 4.00 3.89 9.39
CA ALA A 76 3.91 4.24 10.81
C ALA A 76 5.30 4.48 11.42
N VAL A 77 5.36 5.38 12.40
CA VAL A 77 6.48 5.43 13.36
C VAL A 77 6.29 4.27 14.34
N PRO A 78 7.28 3.38 14.51
CA PRO A 78 7.20 2.31 15.51
C PRO A 78 6.99 2.85 16.93
N ASN A 79 6.19 2.15 17.74
CA ASN A 79 5.80 2.61 19.08
C ASN A 79 7.00 2.84 20.02
N ASP A 80 8.04 2.00 19.91
CA ASP A 80 9.30 2.10 20.65
C ASP A 80 10.15 3.32 20.23
N MET A 81 9.92 3.88 19.05
CA MET A 81 10.58 5.10 18.57
C MET A 81 9.82 6.38 18.93
N LEU A 82 8.55 6.32 19.33
CA LEU A 82 7.71 7.50 19.56
C LEU A 82 8.32 8.48 20.56
N ALA A 83 8.86 7.99 21.68
CA ALA A 83 9.51 8.84 22.68
C ALA A 83 10.74 9.57 22.10
N THR A 84 11.54 8.88 21.29
CA THR A 84 12.74 9.46 20.65
C THR A 84 12.36 10.48 19.59
N VAL A 85 11.38 10.15 18.73
CA VAL A 85 10.90 11.03 17.66
C VAL A 85 10.22 12.28 18.22
N ALA A 86 9.45 12.14 19.31
CA ALA A 86 8.77 13.26 19.97
C ALA A 86 9.68 14.12 20.85
N ALA A 87 10.86 13.61 21.23
CA ALA A 87 11.76 14.31 22.15
C ALA A 87 12.26 15.66 21.62
N ASP A 88 12.57 15.76 20.33
CA ASP A 88 12.95 17.02 19.70
C ASP A 88 12.76 17.00 18.16
N TYR A 89 12.67 18.19 17.58
CA TYR A 89 12.47 18.38 16.14
C TYR A 89 13.59 17.79 15.27
N ARG A 90 14.85 17.80 15.75
CA ARG A 90 15.98 17.27 14.98
C ARG A 90 15.85 15.76 14.81
N ARG A 91 15.45 15.03 15.87
CA ARG A 91 15.18 13.60 15.82
C ARG A 91 14.00 13.26 14.91
N ALA A 92 12.92 14.05 14.97
CA ALA A 92 11.80 13.89 14.05
C ALA A 92 12.22 14.09 12.58
N LYS A 93 13.00 15.14 12.31
CA LYS A 93 13.54 15.42 10.98
C LYS A 93 14.46 14.32 10.47
N GLU A 94 15.30 13.76 11.34
CA GLU A 94 16.18 12.65 11.02
C GLU A 94 15.38 11.38 10.69
N TRP A 95 14.34 11.07 11.46
CA TRP A 95 13.44 9.97 11.16
C TRP A 95 12.77 10.12 9.79
N VAL A 96 12.23 11.31 9.48
CA VAL A 96 11.64 11.58 8.15
C VAL A 96 12.67 11.43 7.04
N LYS A 97 13.88 11.98 7.21
CA LYS A 97 14.95 11.89 6.21
C LYS A 97 15.30 10.43 5.89
N MET A 98 15.43 9.60 6.92
CA MET A 98 15.90 8.22 6.77
C MET A 98 14.80 7.26 6.31
N ASN A 99 13.54 7.50 6.71
CA ASN A 99 12.45 6.54 6.53
C ASN A 99 11.41 6.97 5.49
N VAL A 100 11.36 8.26 5.13
CA VAL A 100 10.41 8.81 4.16
C VAL A 100 11.17 9.39 2.97
N THR A 101 11.96 10.45 3.17
CA THR A 101 12.63 11.18 2.08
C THR A 101 13.63 10.32 1.31
N LYS A 102 14.31 9.36 1.97
CA LYS A 102 15.20 8.39 1.33
C LYS A 102 14.52 7.64 0.16
N TYR A 103 13.20 7.46 0.21
CA TYR A 103 12.43 6.70 -0.78
C TYR A 103 11.62 7.59 -1.74
N ASP A 104 11.73 8.91 -1.61
CA ASP A 104 11.09 9.90 -2.46
C ASP A 104 11.98 10.23 -3.68
N TYR A 105 11.97 9.34 -4.67
CA TYR A 105 12.65 9.52 -5.94
C TYR A 105 11.84 8.88 -7.07
N HIS A 106 12.18 9.15 -8.32
CA HIS A 106 11.48 8.55 -9.47
C HIS A 106 11.62 7.02 -9.45
N GLY A 107 10.50 6.31 -9.30
CA GLY A 107 10.49 4.85 -9.11
C GLY A 107 10.71 4.39 -7.66
N GLY A 108 10.67 5.31 -6.69
CA GLY A 108 10.67 5.04 -5.26
C GLY A 108 9.30 4.57 -4.74
N VAL A 109 9.06 4.75 -3.44
CA VAL A 109 7.80 4.35 -2.80
C VAL A 109 6.79 5.50 -2.90
N ASN A 110 5.54 5.19 -3.27
CA ASN A 110 4.47 6.19 -3.31
C ASN A 110 3.91 6.42 -1.90
N ILE A 111 4.58 7.24 -1.10
CA ILE A 111 4.20 7.50 0.31
C ILE A 111 3.10 8.58 0.36
N LYS A 112 2.00 8.31 1.07
CA LYS A 112 0.85 9.21 1.21
C LYS A 112 0.33 9.29 2.64
#